data_AF-A0A6I3ZG43-F1
#
_entry.id   AF-A0A6I3ZG43-F1
#
_cell.length_a   1.000
_cell.length_b   1.000
_cell.length_c   1.000
_cell.angle_alpha   90.00
_cell.angle_beta   90.00
_cell.angle_gamma   90.00
#
_symmetry.space_group_name_H-M   'P 1'
#
loop_
_entity.id
_entity.type
_entity.pdbx_description
1 polymer ?
#
loop_
_entity_poly.entity_id
_entity_poly.type
_entity_poly.pdbx_seq_one_letter_code
_entity_poly.pdbx_strand_id
1 'polypeptide(L)'
;MTVTVDEFKVADSADSWTAAGFTVDGDGVSRIGSVRVRLAGRDHGTGIVGWSLRGLPTDQPVDGIPTTRSNAAPPTPAVHANGATSIDHVVLLSPDLHRTVAALAAVDVHPRRERDGQLGGRPMRQLFFRLGEVILEVVGSAETTADGPSTLWGLTYVVQDIDATAAFFGDRTAQMKPAVQPGRRITTLRHQEFGMSVPTAMISEH
;
A
#
# COMPACT_ATOMS: atom_id res chain seq x y z
N MET A 1 -1.97 -16.88 -14.92
CA MET A 1 -1.41 -17.02 -13.55
C MET A 1 -1.93 -15.84 -12.76
N THR A 2 -2.34 -16.01 -11.50
CA THR A 2 -2.86 -14.89 -10.70
C THR A 2 -1.75 -13.89 -10.40
N VAL A 3 -2.00 -12.60 -10.67
CA VAL A 3 -1.05 -11.52 -10.34
C VAL A 3 -1.06 -11.25 -8.84
N THR A 4 0.13 -11.19 -8.23
CA THR A 4 0.29 -10.89 -6.80
C THR A 4 1.44 -9.91 -6.56
N VAL A 5 1.37 -9.12 -5.49
CA VAL A 5 2.48 -8.24 -5.11
C VAL A 5 3.64 -9.06 -4.53
N ASP A 6 4.85 -8.84 -5.03
CA ASP A 6 6.08 -9.37 -4.42
C ASP A 6 6.76 -8.32 -3.55
N GLU A 7 7.00 -7.14 -4.09
CA GLU A 7 7.72 -6.07 -3.40
C GLU A 7 7.10 -4.69 -3.69
N PHE A 8 7.01 -3.84 -2.67
CA PHE A 8 6.90 -2.39 -2.85
C PHE A 8 8.28 -1.76 -2.68
N LYS A 9 8.66 -0.90 -3.64
CA LYS A 9 9.87 -0.09 -3.51
C LYS A 9 9.51 1.26 -2.92
N VAL A 10 10.03 1.55 -1.73
CA VAL A 10 9.73 2.76 -0.98
C VAL A 10 11.00 3.60 -0.83
N ALA A 11 10.92 4.88 -1.19
CA ALA A 11 12.03 5.81 -1.07
C ALA A 11 12.09 6.45 0.34
N ASP A 12 12.14 5.59 1.35
CA ASP A 12 12.38 5.93 2.75
C ASP A 12 13.70 5.31 3.22
N SER A 13 14.22 5.81 4.35
CA SER A 13 15.37 5.19 5.02
C SER A 13 14.96 3.97 5.85
N ALA A 14 15.89 3.04 6.05
CA ALA A 14 15.73 1.92 6.98
C ALA A 14 15.45 2.42 8.40
N ASP A 15 16.21 3.41 8.86
CA ASP A 15 16.10 3.98 10.21
C ASP A 15 14.70 4.54 10.49
N SER A 16 14.09 5.22 9.52
CA SER A 16 12.71 5.74 9.65
C SER A 16 11.69 4.64 9.89
N TRP A 17 11.82 3.51 9.18
CA TRP A 17 10.92 2.37 9.31
C TRP A 17 11.17 1.57 10.58
N THR A 18 12.44 1.40 10.98
CA THR A 18 12.80 0.81 12.26
C THR A 18 12.29 1.64 13.44
N ALA A 19 12.40 2.97 13.37
CA ALA A 19 11.85 3.88 14.38
C ALA A 19 10.32 3.76 14.49
N ALA A 20 9.63 3.45 13.38
CA ALA A 20 8.19 3.19 13.36
C ALA A 20 7.81 1.75 13.79
N GLY A 21 8.77 0.95 14.26
CA GLY A 21 8.55 -0.39 14.80
C GLY A 21 8.51 -1.51 13.77
N PHE A 22 8.90 -1.27 12.51
CA PHE A 22 9.08 -2.35 11.54
C PHE A 22 10.46 -2.99 11.69
N THR A 23 10.50 -4.32 11.71
CA THR A 23 11.73 -5.08 11.50
C THR A 23 12.22 -4.92 10.07
N VAL A 24 13.45 -4.44 9.91
CA VAL A 24 14.14 -4.26 8.63
C VAL A 24 15.37 -5.16 8.63
N ASP A 25 15.47 -6.03 7.63
CA ASP A 25 16.62 -6.92 7.43
C ASP A 25 17.87 -6.10 7.00
N GLY A 26 19.06 -6.69 7.12
CA GLY A 26 20.33 -5.99 6.83
C GLY A 26 20.50 -5.50 5.39
N ASP A 27 19.68 -5.97 4.45
CA ASP A 27 19.63 -5.53 3.05
C ASP A 27 18.57 -4.43 2.80
N GLY A 28 17.97 -3.87 3.85
CA GLY A 28 16.98 -2.80 3.75
C GLY A 28 15.58 -3.26 3.37
N VAL A 29 15.23 -4.52 3.63
CA VAL A 29 13.91 -5.09 3.34
C VAL A 29 13.12 -5.34 4.62
N SER A 30 11.87 -4.88 4.66
CA SER A 30 10.88 -5.29 5.66
C SER A 30 9.95 -6.35 5.06
N ARG A 31 9.84 -7.52 5.70
CA ARG A 31 8.98 -8.64 5.25
C ARG A 31 7.66 -8.63 6.00
N ILE A 32 6.60 -8.11 5.39
CA ILE A 32 5.29 -7.92 6.03
C ILE A 32 4.29 -8.84 5.33
N GLY A 33 3.83 -9.88 6.03
CA GLY A 33 3.01 -10.94 5.41
C GLY A 33 3.78 -11.63 4.27
N SER A 34 3.13 -11.76 3.11
CA SER A 34 3.74 -12.35 1.91
C SER A 34 4.40 -11.32 0.98
N VAL A 35 4.57 -10.08 1.44
CA VAL A 35 5.10 -8.95 0.67
C VAL A 35 6.40 -8.41 1.28
N ARG A 36 7.33 -8.01 0.41
CA ARG A 36 8.54 -7.28 0.76
C ARG A 36 8.29 -5.77 0.64
N VAL A 37 8.85 -4.99 1.53
CA VAL A 37 9.00 -3.54 1.35
C VAL A 37 10.48 -3.22 1.33
N ARG A 38 10.98 -2.83 0.17
CA ARG A 38 12.38 -2.45 -0.02
C ARG A 38 12.55 -0.95 0.19
N LEU A 39 13.40 -0.60 1.15
CA LEU A 39 13.70 0.77 1.54
C LEU A 39 14.90 1.24 0.71
N ALA A 40 14.61 1.97 -0.36
CA ALA A 40 15.61 2.42 -1.32
C ALA A 40 16.39 3.66 -0.84
N GLY A 41 15.97 4.33 0.23
CA GLY A 41 16.57 5.59 0.68
C GLY A 41 16.04 6.82 -0.08
N ARG A 42 16.22 7.99 0.54
CA ARG A 42 15.67 9.28 0.06
C ARG A 42 16.31 9.79 -1.23
N ASP A 43 17.52 9.33 -1.55
CA ASP A 43 18.19 9.66 -2.82
C ASP A 43 17.45 9.10 -4.04
N HIS A 44 16.51 8.17 -3.84
CA HIS A 44 15.67 7.59 -4.87
C HIS A 44 14.26 8.21 -4.94
N GLY A 45 14.00 9.31 -4.22
CA GLY A 45 12.74 10.06 -4.29
C GLY A 45 11.93 10.06 -2.98
N THR A 46 10.61 9.99 -3.11
CA THR A 46 9.68 10.00 -1.98
C THR A 46 8.47 9.11 -2.24
N GLY A 47 7.90 8.52 -1.19
CA GLY A 47 6.74 7.65 -1.28
C GLY A 47 7.08 6.27 -1.85
N ILE A 48 6.06 5.63 -2.44
CA ILE A 48 6.19 4.35 -3.12
C ILE A 48 6.58 4.63 -4.58
N VAL A 49 7.80 4.27 -4.96
CA VAL A 49 8.38 4.60 -6.27
C VAL A 49 8.23 3.49 -7.31
N GLY A 50 7.62 2.36 -6.93
CA GLY A 50 7.31 1.26 -7.82
C GLY A 50 6.99 -0.01 -7.06
N TRP A 51 6.76 -1.08 -7.81
CA TRP A 51 6.53 -2.41 -7.26
C TRP A 51 7.12 -3.52 -8.15
N SER A 52 7.25 -4.70 -7.59
CA SER A 52 7.41 -5.94 -8.34
C SER A 52 6.17 -6.80 -8.18
N LEU A 53 5.70 -7.38 -9.28
CA LEU A 53 4.51 -8.22 -9.32
C LEU A 53 4.85 -9.61 -9.87
N ARG A 54 4.28 -10.64 -9.26
CA ARG A 54 4.34 -12.01 -9.78
C ARG A 54 3.24 -12.23 -10.79
N GLY A 55 3.43 -13.20 -11.69
CA GLY A 55 2.42 -13.58 -12.69
C GLY A 55 2.29 -12.63 -13.88
N LEU A 56 3.10 -11.57 -13.95
CA LEU A 56 3.14 -10.68 -15.11
C LEU A 56 3.82 -11.35 -16.32
N PRO A 57 3.40 -11.01 -17.56
CA PRO A 57 4.04 -11.50 -18.77
C PRO A 57 5.41 -10.83 -19.03
N THR A 58 5.53 -9.53 -18.73
CA THR A 58 6.70 -8.70 -19.08
C THR A 58 6.97 -7.58 -18.06
N ASP A 59 8.19 -7.04 -18.06
CA ASP A 59 8.58 -5.84 -17.30
C ASP A 59 8.11 -4.56 -18.01
N GLN A 60 6.85 -4.19 -17.81
CA GLN A 60 6.30 -2.94 -18.37
C GLN A 60 5.56 -2.15 -17.29
N PRO A 61 5.68 -0.80 -17.29
CA PRO A 61 4.91 0.04 -16.37
C PRO A 61 3.40 -0.21 -16.49
N VAL A 62 2.72 -0.33 -15.36
CA VAL A 62 1.25 -0.41 -15.31
C VAL A 62 0.71 1.00 -15.10
N ASP A 63 0.12 1.58 -16.14
CA ASP A 63 -0.39 2.96 -16.15
C ASP A 63 0.63 4.00 -15.66
N GLY A 64 1.89 3.85 -16.09
CA GLY A 64 3.00 4.73 -15.73
C GLY A 64 3.69 4.39 -14.41
N ILE A 65 3.18 3.44 -13.63
CA ILE A 65 3.83 2.98 -12.38
C ILE A 65 5.03 2.09 -12.75
N PRO A 66 6.26 2.41 -12.29
CA PRO A 66 7.41 1.53 -12.48
C PRO A 66 7.12 0.12 -11.94
N THR A 67 7.11 -0.85 -12.86
CA THR A 67 6.68 -2.21 -12.58
C THR A 67 7.68 -3.20 -13.11
N THR A 68 8.07 -4.14 -12.26
CA THR A 68 8.93 -5.28 -12.63
C THR A 68 8.21 -6.59 -12.35
N ARG A 69 8.54 -7.62 -13.11
CA ARG A 69 8.11 -8.99 -12.91
C ARG A 69 8.98 -9.63 -11.84
N SER A 70 8.37 -10.42 -10.98
CA SER A 70 9.06 -11.28 -10.03
C SER A 70 8.63 -12.73 -10.17
N ASN A 71 9.59 -13.65 -9.98
CA ASN A 71 9.33 -15.07 -9.77
C ASN A 71 9.79 -15.51 -8.36
N ALA A 72 10.18 -14.56 -7.49
CA ALA A 72 10.63 -14.87 -6.14
C ALA A 72 9.48 -15.51 -5.34
N ALA A 73 9.79 -16.53 -4.54
CA ALA A 73 8.80 -17.06 -3.60
C ALA A 73 8.40 -15.99 -2.57
N PRO A 74 7.16 -16.06 -2.04
CA PRO A 74 6.77 -15.27 -0.87
C PRO A 74 7.81 -15.39 0.25
N PRO A 75 8.19 -14.28 0.90
CA PRO A 75 9.10 -14.34 2.04
C PRO A 75 8.42 -15.03 3.23
N THR A 76 9.22 -15.55 4.15
CA THR A 76 8.74 -15.77 5.52
C THR A 76 8.46 -14.41 6.16
N PRO A 77 7.31 -14.17 6.81
CA PRO A 77 7.04 -12.89 7.47
C PRO A 77 8.04 -12.61 8.61
N ALA A 78 8.33 -11.34 8.88
CA ALA A 78 9.02 -10.90 10.09
C ALA A 78 8.00 -10.60 11.20
N VAL A 79 8.47 -10.55 12.45
CA VAL A 79 7.69 -10.04 13.58
C VAL A 79 8.04 -8.57 13.76
N HIS A 80 7.04 -7.70 13.85
CA HIS A 80 7.21 -6.25 13.96
C HIS A 80 6.80 -5.76 15.35
N ALA A 81 7.57 -4.83 15.93
CA ALA A 81 7.28 -4.27 17.26
C ALA A 81 5.97 -3.45 17.27
N ASN A 82 5.58 -2.89 16.13
CA ASN A 82 4.31 -2.20 15.95
C ASN A 82 3.12 -3.14 15.69
N GLY A 83 3.31 -4.46 15.72
CA GLY A 83 2.24 -5.44 15.59
C GLY A 83 1.71 -5.68 14.17
N ALA A 84 2.31 -5.09 13.13
CA ALA A 84 1.94 -5.35 11.74
C ALA A 84 2.14 -6.83 11.37
N THR A 85 1.16 -7.43 10.68
CA THR A 85 1.18 -8.85 10.28
C THR A 85 1.09 -9.05 8.78
N SER A 86 0.39 -8.17 8.07
CA SER A 86 0.25 -8.21 6.61
C SER A 86 -0.13 -6.84 6.04
N ILE A 87 -0.05 -6.68 4.71
CA ILE A 87 -0.54 -5.48 4.02
C ILE A 87 -2.00 -5.69 3.64
N ASP A 88 -2.89 -4.87 4.19
CA ASP A 88 -4.32 -4.88 3.87
C ASP A 88 -4.54 -4.34 2.46
N HIS A 89 -4.05 -3.13 2.21
CA HIS A 89 -4.18 -2.48 0.91
C HIS A 89 -3.07 -1.47 0.62
N VAL A 90 -2.89 -1.24 -0.68
CA VAL A 90 -2.18 -0.09 -1.21
C VAL A 90 -3.16 0.80 -1.97
N VAL A 91 -3.04 2.11 -1.77
CA VAL A 91 -3.82 3.09 -2.54
C VAL A 91 -3.06 3.49 -3.79
N LEU A 92 -3.73 3.46 -4.94
CA LEU A 92 -3.26 3.98 -6.21
C LEU A 92 -4.12 5.19 -6.58
N LEU A 93 -3.49 6.34 -6.76
CA LEU A 93 -4.15 7.56 -7.24
C LEU A 93 -4.08 7.60 -8.76
N SER A 94 -5.25 7.64 -9.38
CA SER A 94 -5.42 7.63 -10.83
C SER A 94 -5.96 8.97 -11.32
N PRO A 95 -5.27 9.62 -12.27
CA PRO A 95 -5.81 10.80 -12.94
C PRO A 95 -6.83 10.42 -14.04
N ASP A 96 -6.90 9.16 -14.46
CA ASP A 96 -7.86 8.64 -15.44
C ASP A 96 -8.21 7.18 -15.12
N LEU A 97 -9.37 6.97 -14.47
CA LEU A 97 -9.81 5.66 -14.02
C LEU A 97 -9.98 4.66 -15.17
N HIS A 98 -10.46 5.11 -16.34
CA HIS A 98 -10.68 4.22 -17.48
C HIS A 98 -9.33 3.69 -18.00
N ARG A 99 -8.33 4.57 -18.11
CA ARG A 99 -6.98 4.19 -18.53
C ARG A 99 -6.32 3.25 -17.53
N THR A 100 -6.43 3.53 -16.23
CA THR A 100 -5.89 2.65 -15.18
C THR A 100 -6.55 1.27 -15.19
N VAL A 101 -7.88 1.20 -15.32
CA VAL A 101 -8.61 -0.07 -15.41
C VAL A 101 -8.19 -0.85 -16.66
N ALA A 102 -8.06 -0.19 -17.80
CA ALA A 102 -7.61 -0.84 -19.03
C ALA A 102 -6.17 -1.40 -18.91
N ALA A 103 -5.27 -0.65 -18.28
CA ALA A 103 -3.89 -1.09 -18.02
C ALA A 103 -3.82 -2.30 -17.07
N LEU A 104 -4.66 -2.32 -16.03
CA LEU A 104 -4.78 -3.46 -15.11
C LEU A 104 -5.39 -4.69 -15.81
N ALA A 105 -6.42 -4.49 -16.63
CA ALA A 105 -7.06 -5.57 -17.39
C ALA A 105 -6.08 -6.21 -18.40
N ALA A 106 -5.16 -5.42 -18.99
CA ALA A 106 -4.12 -5.92 -19.88
C ALA A 106 -3.15 -6.91 -19.20
N VAL A 107 -3.08 -6.89 -17.86
CA VAL A 107 -2.31 -7.86 -17.05
C VAL A 107 -3.22 -8.81 -16.27
N ASP A 108 -4.46 -9.01 -16.73
CA ASP A 108 -5.47 -9.91 -16.15
C ASP A 108 -5.95 -9.54 -14.73
N VAL A 109 -5.82 -8.26 -14.36
CA VAL A 109 -6.27 -7.72 -13.07
C VAL A 109 -7.57 -6.95 -13.25
N HIS A 110 -8.67 -7.51 -12.73
CA HIS A 110 -10.03 -6.99 -12.93
C HIS A 110 -10.65 -6.47 -11.62
N PRO A 111 -11.47 -5.41 -11.68
CA PRO A 111 -12.10 -4.84 -10.49
C PRO A 111 -13.11 -5.83 -9.90
N ARG A 112 -13.16 -5.90 -8.58
CA ARG A 112 -14.09 -6.75 -7.83
C ARG A 112 -15.22 -5.98 -7.18
N ARG A 113 -15.00 -4.70 -6.90
CA ARG A 113 -15.97 -3.83 -6.25
C ARG A 113 -15.71 -2.39 -6.68
N GLU A 114 -16.80 -1.64 -6.77
CA GLU A 114 -16.81 -0.20 -7.01
C GLU A 114 -17.55 0.49 -5.87
N ARG A 115 -17.12 1.70 -5.52
CA ARG A 115 -17.77 2.54 -4.54
C ARG A 115 -17.59 4.01 -4.92
N ASP A 116 -18.69 4.75 -4.96
CA ASP A 116 -18.67 6.20 -5.00
C ASP A 116 -18.52 6.78 -3.60
N GLY A 117 -17.78 7.88 -3.49
CA GLY A 117 -17.49 8.57 -2.24
C GLY A 117 -17.15 10.03 -2.46
N GLN A 118 -16.61 10.67 -1.42
CA GLN A 118 -16.14 12.05 -1.49
C GLN A 118 -14.76 12.22 -0.84
N LEU A 119 -13.86 12.97 -1.48
CA LEU A 119 -12.57 13.40 -0.92
C LEU A 119 -12.56 14.92 -0.82
N GLY A 120 -12.42 15.46 0.39
CA GLY A 120 -12.41 16.92 0.57
C GLY A 120 -13.63 17.63 -0.06
N GLY A 121 -14.80 16.98 -0.01
CA GLY A 121 -16.05 17.48 -0.59
C GLY A 121 -16.20 17.29 -2.10
N ARG A 122 -15.23 16.68 -2.79
CA ARG A 122 -15.32 16.38 -4.23
C ARG A 122 -15.73 14.93 -4.46
N PRO A 123 -16.61 14.63 -5.44
CA PRO A 123 -16.91 13.26 -5.84
C PRO A 123 -15.64 12.49 -6.18
N MET A 124 -15.52 11.28 -5.65
CA MET A 124 -14.45 10.34 -6.01
C MET A 124 -15.05 8.96 -6.22
N ARG A 125 -14.35 8.14 -7.00
CA ARG A 125 -14.66 6.73 -7.19
C ARG A 125 -13.50 5.87 -6.76
N GLN A 126 -13.83 4.77 -6.11
CA GLN A 126 -12.90 3.79 -5.59
C GLN A 126 -13.20 2.43 -6.22
N LEU A 127 -12.19 1.86 -6.86
CA LEU A 127 -12.23 0.55 -7.51
C LEU A 127 -11.27 -0.38 -6.77
N PHE A 128 -11.78 -1.53 -6.35
CA PHE A 128 -11.03 -2.49 -5.54
C PHE A 128 -10.64 -3.71 -6.36
N PHE A 129 -9.35 -4.01 -6.39
CA PHE A 129 -8.76 -5.15 -7.08
C PHE A 129 -8.06 -6.07 -6.08
N ARG A 130 -7.75 -7.29 -6.49
CA ARG A 130 -7.05 -8.27 -5.63
C ARG A 130 -5.75 -8.73 -6.26
N LEU A 131 -4.63 -8.51 -5.55
CA LEU A 131 -3.29 -8.90 -5.97
C LEU A 131 -2.67 -9.87 -4.94
N GLY A 132 -3.27 -11.05 -4.79
CA GLY A 132 -2.87 -12.00 -3.75
C GLY A 132 -3.44 -11.61 -2.39
N GLU A 133 -2.58 -11.36 -1.40
CA GLU A 133 -3.01 -10.90 -0.08
C GLU A 133 -3.35 -9.40 -0.01
N VAL A 134 -2.89 -8.62 -0.99
CA VAL A 134 -3.03 -7.15 -1.01
C VAL A 134 -4.26 -6.75 -1.81
N ILE A 135 -5.06 -5.83 -1.26
CA ILE A 135 -6.08 -5.11 -2.02
C ILE A 135 -5.40 -3.92 -2.71
N LEU A 136 -5.61 -3.78 -4.01
CA LEU A 136 -5.26 -2.55 -4.71
C LEU A 136 -6.52 -1.67 -4.74
N GLU A 137 -6.48 -0.55 -4.03
CA GLU A 137 -7.55 0.45 -4.00
C GLU A 137 -7.19 1.58 -4.96
N VAL A 138 -7.80 1.57 -6.15
CA VAL A 138 -7.64 2.62 -7.14
C VAL A 138 -8.64 3.74 -6.85
N VAL A 139 -8.15 4.96 -6.69
CA VAL A 139 -8.94 6.15 -6.36
C VAL A 139 -8.73 7.20 -7.45
N GLY A 140 -9.83 7.77 -7.94
CA GLY A 140 -9.81 8.83 -8.94
C GLY A 140 -11.12 9.61 -8.98
N SER A 141 -11.17 10.63 -9.84
CA SER A 141 -12.41 11.37 -10.09
C SER A 141 -13.40 10.50 -10.87
N ALA A 142 -14.68 10.56 -10.49
CA ALA A 142 -15.75 9.89 -11.25
C ALA A 142 -16.18 10.68 -12.50
N GLU A 143 -15.83 11.96 -12.57
CA GLU A 143 -16.39 12.92 -13.53
C GLU A 143 -15.34 13.50 -14.47
N THR A 144 -14.07 13.46 -14.09
CA THR A 144 -12.99 14.14 -14.79
C THR A 144 -11.80 13.22 -15.00
N THR A 145 -11.07 13.47 -16.09
CA THR A 145 -9.78 12.85 -16.36
C THR A 145 -8.70 13.93 -16.45
N ALA A 146 -7.47 13.53 -16.19
CA ALA A 146 -6.28 14.37 -16.33
C ALA A 146 -5.11 13.55 -16.91
N ASP A 147 -4.14 14.27 -17.46
CA ASP A 147 -2.90 13.70 -17.96
C ASP A 147 -1.95 13.32 -16.82
N GLY A 148 -0.92 12.53 -17.15
CA GLY A 148 0.11 12.09 -16.22
C GLY A 148 -0.08 10.65 -15.73
N PRO A 149 0.95 10.06 -15.10
CA PRO A 149 0.92 8.66 -14.66
C PRO A 149 0.05 8.48 -13.40
N SER A 150 -0.43 7.26 -13.20
CA SER A 150 -0.92 6.85 -11.87
C SER A 150 0.23 6.73 -10.88
N THR A 151 -0.06 6.92 -9.59
CA THR A 151 0.94 6.83 -8.53
C THR A 151 0.46 5.98 -7.37
N LEU A 152 1.33 5.10 -6.86
CA LEU A 152 1.11 4.45 -5.57
C LEU A 152 1.31 5.47 -4.46
N TRP A 153 0.39 5.51 -3.50
CA TRP A 153 0.32 6.58 -2.51
C TRP A 153 0.63 6.10 -1.10
N GLY A 154 -0.28 5.33 -0.50
CA GLY A 154 -0.23 4.95 0.91
C GLY A 154 -0.40 3.44 1.12
N LEU A 155 0.12 2.96 2.24
CA LEU A 155 0.02 1.57 2.68
C LEU A 155 -0.76 1.48 3.98
N THR A 156 -1.64 0.48 4.05
CA THR A 156 -2.36 0.13 5.27
C THR A 156 -2.01 -1.28 5.69
N TYR A 157 -1.65 -1.45 6.96
CA TYR A 157 -1.22 -2.72 7.52
C TYR A 157 -2.28 -3.30 8.45
N VAL A 158 -2.53 -4.60 8.30
CA VAL A 158 -3.26 -5.35 9.31
C VAL A 158 -2.35 -5.50 10.53
N VAL A 159 -2.89 -5.26 11.72
CA VAL A 159 -2.18 -5.43 12.99
C VAL A 159 -2.88 -6.44 13.89
N GLN A 160 -2.08 -7.23 14.61
CA GLN A 160 -2.58 -8.30 15.48
C GLN A 160 -3.50 -7.78 16.59
N ASP A 161 -3.13 -6.65 17.20
CA ASP A 161 -3.94 -5.97 18.22
C ASP A 161 -3.81 -4.46 17.99
N ILE A 162 -4.91 -3.83 17.58
CA ILE A 162 -4.93 -2.40 17.27
C ILE A 162 -4.86 -1.52 18.53
N ASP A 163 -5.35 -1.99 19.68
CA ASP A 163 -5.25 -1.25 20.94
C ASP A 163 -3.80 -1.25 21.43
N ALA A 164 -3.12 -2.41 21.36
CA ALA A 164 -1.69 -2.51 21.66
C ALA A 164 -0.84 -1.68 20.69
N THR A 165 -1.19 -1.69 19.40
CA THR A 165 -0.53 -0.88 18.37
C THR A 165 -0.70 0.62 18.65
N ALA A 166 -1.91 1.06 18.99
CA ALA A 166 -2.16 2.46 19.33
C ALA A 166 -1.39 2.87 20.59
N ALA A 167 -1.34 2.01 21.61
CA ALA A 167 -0.54 2.24 22.81
C ALA A 167 0.98 2.32 22.50
N PHE A 168 1.49 1.46 21.61
CA PHE A 168 2.89 1.49 21.15
C PHE A 168 3.26 2.84 20.52
N PHE A 169 2.38 3.39 19.68
CA PHE A 169 2.65 4.66 19.02
C PHE A 169 2.35 5.89 19.89
N GLY A 170 1.45 5.77 20.88
CA GLY A 170 0.98 6.87 21.70
C GLY A 170 0.29 7.94 20.86
N ASP A 171 0.62 9.22 21.10
CA ASP A 171 0.00 10.37 20.43
C ASP A 171 0.36 10.50 18.93
N ARG A 172 1.24 9.63 18.44
CA ARG A 172 1.72 9.61 17.04
C ARG A 172 0.77 8.91 16.08
N THR A 173 -0.45 8.63 16.51
CA THR A 173 -1.54 8.19 15.63
C THR A 173 -2.71 9.17 15.72
N ALA A 174 -3.58 9.15 14.70
CA ALA A 174 -4.88 9.77 14.79
C ALA A 174 -5.75 9.03 15.82
N GLN A 175 -6.86 9.65 16.24
CA GLN A 175 -7.84 8.95 17.06
C GLN A 175 -8.36 7.72 16.29
N MET A 176 -8.27 6.55 16.93
CA MET A 176 -8.81 5.32 16.37
C MET A 176 -10.33 5.45 16.17
N LYS A 177 -10.80 4.94 15.04
CA LYS A 177 -12.21 5.00 14.64
C LYS A 177 -12.66 3.68 13.99
N PRO A 178 -13.97 3.42 13.90
CA PRO A 178 -14.47 2.34 13.08
C PRO A 178 -13.95 2.46 11.64
N ALA A 179 -13.48 1.35 11.08
CA ALA A 179 -13.16 1.26 9.66
C ALA A 179 -14.46 1.14 8.86
N VAL A 180 -14.37 1.33 7.54
CA VAL A 180 -15.56 1.15 6.68
C VAL A 180 -15.96 -0.32 6.58
N GLN A 181 -15.00 -1.23 6.79
CA GLN A 181 -15.26 -2.66 6.95
C GLN A 181 -15.92 -2.90 8.31
N PRO A 182 -17.14 -3.50 8.36
CA PRO A 182 -17.83 -3.78 9.61
C PRO A 182 -16.97 -4.57 10.60
N GLY A 183 -17.01 -4.19 11.88
CA GLY A 183 -16.27 -4.84 12.96
C GLY A 183 -14.80 -4.43 13.08
N ARG A 184 -14.21 -3.80 12.05
CA ARG A 184 -12.81 -3.39 12.07
C ARG A 184 -12.64 -1.97 12.61
N ARG A 185 -11.47 -1.70 13.17
CA ARG A 185 -11.03 -0.37 13.60
C ARG A 185 -9.77 0.03 12.85
N ILE A 186 -9.60 1.32 12.61
CA ILE A 186 -8.46 1.89 11.90
C ILE A 186 -7.91 3.11 12.62
N THR A 187 -6.59 3.28 12.57
CA THR A 187 -5.91 4.53 12.91
C THR A 187 -4.88 4.89 11.84
N THR A 188 -4.61 6.18 11.68
CA THR A 188 -3.60 6.70 10.75
C THR A 188 -2.35 7.08 11.54
N LEU A 189 -1.20 6.57 11.13
CA LEU A 189 0.08 6.94 11.72
C LEU A 189 0.48 8.35 11.27
N ARG A 190 0.95 9.18 12.18
CA ARG A 190 1.63 10.45 11.87
C ARG A 190 3.03 10.14 11.35
N HIS A 191 3.10 9.46 10.22
CA HIS A 191 4.29 8.81 9.66
C HIS A 191 5.49 9.77 9.48
N GLN A 192 5.21 11.05 9.22
CA GLN A 192 6.22 12.09 9.09
C GLN A 192 7.04 12.30 10.37
N GLU A 193 6.47 12.03 11.56
CA GLU A 193 7.18 12.10 12.84
C GLU A 193 8.25 11.01 13.01
N PHE A 194 8.21 9.98 12.16
CA PHE A 194 9.24 8.93 12.05
C PHE A 194 10.19 9.17 10.85
N GLY A 195 10.01 10.26 10.11
CA GLY A 195 10.74 10.50 8.86
C GLY A 195 10.29 9.60 7.70
N MET A 196 9.18 8.87 7.83
CA MET A 196 8.62 8.08 6.73
C MET A 196 7.88 9.01 5.77
N SER A 197 8.03 8.79 4.47
CA SER A 197 7.32 9.58 3.45
C SER A 197 6.06 8.92 2.93
N VAL A 198 5.89 7.61 3.15
CA VAL A 198 4.66 6.88 2.76
C VAL A 198 3.57 7.08 3.81
N PRO A 199 2.41 7.65 3.44
CA PRO A 199 1.21 7.66 4.27
C PRO A 199 0.88 6.24 4.76
N THR A 200 0.73 6.11 6.07
CA THR A 200 0.64 4.81 6.74
C THR A 200 -0.59 4.76 7.63
N ALA A 201 -1.36 3.68 7.54
CA ALA A 201 -2.45 3.38 8.47
C ALA A 201 -2.33 1.95 9.04
N MET A 202 -2.92 1.75 10.22
CA MET A 202 -3.00 0.47 10.92
C MET A 202 -4.47 0.12 11.08
N ILE A 203 -4.84 -1.11 10.71
CA ILE A 203 -6.22 -1.59 10.76
C ILE A 203 -6.25 -2.93 11.49
N SER A 204 -7.27 -3.16 12.34
CA SER A 204 -7.42 -4.42 13.05
C SER A 204 -7.61 -5.58 12.08
N GLU A 205 -7.39 -6.81 12.54
CA GLU A 205 -7.84 -8.01 11.82
C GLU A 205 -9.37 -8.02 11.63
N HIS A 206 -9.82 -8.92 10.73
CA HIS A 206 -11.22 -9.16 10.43
C HIS A 206 -11.92 -9.97 11.52
#